data_AF-A0A5D4RZ48-F1
#
_entry.id   AF-A0A5D4RZ48-F1
#
_cell.length_a   1.000
_cell.length_b   1.000
_cell.length_c   1.000
_cell.angle_alpha   90.00
_cell.angle_beta   90.00
_cell.angle_gamma   90.00
#
_symmetry.space_group_name_H-M   'P 1'
#
loop_
_entity.id
_entity.type
_entity.pdbx_description
1 polymer ?
#
loop_
_entity_poly.entity_id
_entity_poly.type
_entity_poly.pdbx_seq_one_letter_code
_entity_poly.pdbx_strand_id
1 'polypeptide(L)'
;MHRRTRTCLRPGDKIEMFCISLIFLYNLGRRSGNMESKWKVIKTKSDAEPWWFFENWERDIVEEWSFDNDVEAIEKYKEQIHHHRSHYPNMKAKHIHSIAFWNPEEIEFCEACDDDLQLFIGLILFKDGKPAEHLPSNELTEDLRDYITNR
;
A
#
# COMPACT_ATOMS: atom_id res chain seq x y z
N MET A 1 15.25 25.98 12.14
CA MET A 1 13.96 25.36 11.77
C MET A 1 14.11 23.87 12.03
N HIS A 2 13.62 23.39 13.18
CA HIS A 2 13.75 21.98 13.57
C HIS A 2 12.81 21.13 12.70
N ARG A 3 13.36 20.30 11.82
CA ARG A 3 12.61 19.22 11.16
C ARG A 3 13.24 17.89 11.52
N ARG A 4 12.35 16.97 11.88
CA ARG A 4 12.59 15.76 12.64
C ARG A 4 13.44 14.78 11.82
N THR A 5 14.53 14.34 12.42
CA THR A 5 15.38 13.24 11.95
C THR A 5 14.61 11.92 11.97
N ARG A 6 14.55 11.21 10.86
CA ARG A 6 14.27 9.78 10.84
C ARG A 6 15.44 9.08 10.15
N THR A 7 16.18 8.30 10.93
CA THR A 7 17.20 7.35 10.49
C THR A 7 16.52 6.16 9.82
N CYS A 8 16.88 5.86 8.57
CA CYS A 8 16.49 4.64 7.88
C CYS A 8 17.71 3.70 7.78
N LEU A 9 17.56 2.51 8.36
CA LEU A 9 18.44 1.37 8.10
C LEU A 9 17.92 0.68 6.82
N ARG A 10 18.77 0.53 5.81
CA ARG A 10 18.58 -0.48 4.76
C ARG A 10 19.70 -1.51 4.90
N PRO A 11 19.38 -2.80 4.77
CA PRO A 11 20.26 -3.64 3.97
C PRO A 11 19.48 -4.53 3.01
N GLY A 12 19.76 -4.40 1.73
CA GLY A 12 19.62 -5.50 0.79
C GLY A 12 20.89 -6.34 0.85
N ASP A 13 20.75 -7.65 1.03
CA ASP A 13 21.58 -8.66 0.38
C ASP A 13 20.95 -10.05 0.55
N LYS A 14 21.08 -10.85 -0.49
CA LYS A 14 20.42 -12.15 -0.76
C LYS A 14 20.73 -13.21 0.31
N ILE A 15 19.76 -14.07 0.67
CA ILE A 15 19.96 -15.49 1.01
C ILE A 15 18.64 -16.25 0.76
N GLU A 16 18.76 -17.42 0.11
CA GLU A 16 17.72 -18.42 -0.12
C GLU A 16 17.21 -19.11 1.16
N MET A 17 16.08 -19.83 0.98
CA MET A 17 15.76 -21.13 1.58
C MET A 17 14.98 -21.16 2.91
N PHE A 18 13.71 -21.59 2.77
CA PHE A 18 12.94 -22.49 3.63
C PHE A 18 13.38 -22.70 5.09
N CYS A 19 12.47 -22.40 6.02
CA CYS A 19 12.36 -23.17 7.26
C CYS A 19 10.89 -23.30 7.70
N ILE A 20 10.32 -24.48 7.45
CA ILE A 20 9.11 -25.01 8.08
C ILE A 20 9.53 -25.56 9.45
N SER A 21 8.83 -25.19 10.53
CA SER A 21 8.47 -26.03 11.70
C SER A 21 7.89 -25.13 12.82
N LEU A 22 6.59 -25.16 13.15
CA LEU A 22 5.77 -26.17 13.85
C LEU A 22 5.48 -25.76 15.32
N ILE A 23 4.18 -25.78 15.64
CA ILE A 23 3.55 -25.90 16.97
C ILE A 23 3.18 -24.59 17.69
N PHE A 24 1.92 -24.18 17.52
CA PHE A 24 1.00 -23.97 18.65
C PHE A 24 -0.37 -24.54 18.27
N LEU A 25 -0.57 -25.84 18.54
CA LEU A 25 -1.89 -26.43 18.70
C LEU A 25 -2.32 -26.14 20.13
N TYR A 26 -3.40 -25.39 20.34
CA TYR A 26 -4.37 -25.65 21.42
C TYR A 26 -5.69 -24.90 21.17
N ASN A 27 -6.77 -25.69 21.17
CA ASN A 27 -8.18 -25.38 21.36
C ASN A 27 -9.07 -25.04 20.14
N LEU A 28 -9.77 -26.09 19.72
CA LEU A 28 -11.09 -26.07 19.07
C LEU A 28 -12.07 -25.15 19.81
N GLY A 29 -12.70 -24.25 19.06
CA GLY A 29 -13.86 -23.48 19.49
C GLY A 29 -14.55 -22.87 18.29
N ARG A 30 -15.51 -23.60 17.70
CA ARG A 30 -16.40 -23.09 16.66
C ARG A 30 -17.09 -21.81 17.17
N ARG A 31 -16.82 -20.68 16.54
CA ARG A 31 -17.78 -19.57 16.46
C ARG A 31 -17.98 -19.24 14.98
N SER A 32 -19.12 -19.68 14.46
CA SER A 32 -19.74 -19.03 13.32
C SER A 32 -20.20 -17.66 13.80
N GLY A 33 -19.28 -16.71 13.92
CA GLY A 33 -19.61 -15.28 13.97
C GLY A 33 -19.55 -14.77 12.55
N ASN A 34 -20.46 -13.87 12.16
CA ASN A 34 -20.21 -13.01 11.01
C ASN A 34 -18.82 -12.41 11.18
N MET A 35 -17.85 -12.83 10.36
CA MET A 35 -16.55 -12.18 10.28
C MET A 35 -16.80 -10.88 9.51
N GLU A 36 -17.07 -9.81 10.25
CA GLU A 36 -17.08 -8.46 9.70
C GLU A 36 -15.67 -8.18 9.15
N SER A 37 -15.56 -8.11 7.82
CA SER A 37 -14.28 -7.88 7.16
C SER A 37 -13.91 -6.40 7.32
N LYS A 38 -12.75 -6.11 7.91
CA LYS A 38 -12.30 -4.73 8.08
C LYS A 38 -11.51 -4.26 6.88
N TRP A 39 -11.90 -3.13 6.32
CA TRP A 39 -11.25 -2.55 5.17
C TRP A 39 -10.47 -1.30 5.55
N LYS A 40 -9.36 -1.07 4.86
CA LYS A 40 -8.62 0.18 4.98
C LYS A 40 -8.16 0.68 3.63
N VAL A 41 -8.22 1.99 3.44
CA VAL A 41 -7.49 2.68 2.38
C VAL A 41 -6.35 3.43 3.04
N ILE A 42 -5.13 3.20 2.57
CA ILE A 42 -3.92 3.76 3.15
C ILE A 42 -3.23 4.59 2.09
N LYS A 43 -2.81 5.78 2.47
CA LYS A 43 -1.97 6.64 1.66
C LYS A 43 -0.61 6.80 2.32
N THR A 44 0.43 6.62 1.53
CA THR A 44 1.83 6.76 1.94
C THR A 44 2.51 7.85 1.12
N LYS A 45 3.55 8.46 1.68
CA LYS A 45 4.49 9.32 0.95
C LYS A 45 5.90 8.86 1.29
N SER A 46 6.60 8.29 0.33
CA SER A 46 7.88 7.59 0.55
C SER A 46 8.80 7.71 -0.68
N ASP A 47 10.09 7.46 -0.48
CA ASP A 47 11.10 7.29 -1.53
C ASP A 47 11.06 5.88 -2.17
N ALA A 48 10.10 5.05 -1.75
CA ALA A 48 9.88 3.71 -2.26
C ALA A 48 8.45 3.52 -2.78
N GLU A 49 8.29 2.68 -3.81
CA GLU A 49 6.96 2.34 -4.29
C GLU A 49 6.15 1.51 -3.26
N PRO A 50 4.82 1.69 -3.20
CA PRO A 50 3.96 1.15 -2.12
C PRO A 50 3.84 -0.37 -2.06
N TRP A 51 4.31 -1.10 -3.07
CA TRP A 51 4.28 -2.57 -3.09
C TRP A 51 5.53 -3.22 -2.52
N TRP A 52 6.57 -2.45 -2.19
CA TRP A 52 7.79 -3.02 -1.62
C TRP A 52 7.63 -3.41 -0.16
N PHE A 53 6.72 -2.75 0.58
CA PHE A 53 6.42 -3.01 1.99
C PHE A 53 7.70 -3.26 2.81
N PHE A 54 8.68 -2.34 2.69
CA PHE A 54 9.92 -2.42 3.45
C PHE A 54 9.68 -2.41 4.96
N GLU A 55 10.69 -2.80 5.73
CA GLU A 55 10.60 -2.72 7.18
C GLU A 55 10.28 -1.30 7.62
N ASN A 56 9.28 -1.15 8.49
CA ASN A 56 8.78 0.15 8.94
C ASN A 56 8.11 1.04 7.88
N TRP A 57 7.65 0.49 6.74
CA TRP A 57 6.89 1.25 5.73
C TRP A 57 5.68 2.00 6.31
N GLU A 58 5.09 1.49 7.40
CA GLU A 58 3.97 2.13 8.12
C GLU A 58 4.32 3.54 8.61
N ARG A 59 5.61 3.85 8.78
CA ARG A 59 6.07 5.19 9.16
C ARG A 59 5.79 6.24 8.09
N ASP A 60 5.63 5.81 6.85
CA ASP A 60 5.39 6.67 5.68
C ASP A 60 3.90 6.87 5.41
N ILE A 61 3.02 6.25 6.22
CA ILE A 61 1.58 6.48 6.17
C ILE A 61 1.30 7.94 6.54
N VAL A 62 0.65 8.65 5.63
CA VAL A 62 0.22 10.04 5.82
C VAL A 62 -1.28 10.14 6.06
N GLU A 63 -2.07 9.23 5.50
CA GLU A 63 -3.53 9.16 5.72
C GLU A 63 -3.98 7.70 5.75
N GLU A 64 -4.95 7.38 6.62
CA GLU A 64 -5.59 6.07 6.71
C GLU A 64 -7.10 6.27 6.90
N TRP A 65 -7.89 5.55 6.12
CA TRP A 65 -9.34 5.49 6.24
C TRP A 65 -9.75 4.05 6.52
N SER A 66 -10.55 3.83 7.57
CA SER A 66 -11.04 2.49 7.96
C SER A 66 -12.54 2.38 7.72
N PHE A 67 -12.98 1.22 7.27
CA PHE A 67 -14.38 0.93 6.94
C PHE A 67 -14.74 -0.49 7.39
N ASP A 68 -16.00 -0.67 7.79
CA ASP A 68 -16.54 -1.99 8.13
C ASP A 68 -17.25 -2.66 6.93
N ASN A 69 -17.42 -1.92 5.84
CA ASN A 69 -18.05 -2.37 4.61
C ASN A 69 -17.11 -2.15 3.40
N ASP A 70 -17.20 -3.06 2.42
CA ASP A 70 -16.35 -3.04 1.24
C ASP A 70 -16.71 -1.90 0.27
N VAL A 71 -18.00 -1.65 0.04
CA VAL A 71 -18.48 -0.62 -0.89
C VAL A 71 -17.91 0.75 -0.53
N GLU A 72 -17.94 1.14 0.74
CA GLU A 72 -17.43 2.44 1.20
C GLU A 72 -15.91 2.55 1.03
N ALA A 73 -15.18 1.49 1.39
CA ALA A 73 -13.73 1.45 1.22
C ALA A 73 -13.33 1.61 -0.24
N ILE A 74 -14.06 0.94 -1.12
CA ILE A 74 -13.86 1.00 -2.56
C ILE A 74 -14.17 2.39 -3.12
N GLU A 75 -15.29 2.99 -2.73
CA GLU A 75 -15.66 4.34 -3.15
C GLU A 75 -14.57 5.34 -2.75
N LYS A 76 -14.07 5.23 -1.52
CA LYS A 76 -12.94 6.03 -1.06
C LYS A 76 -11.68 5.77 -1.89
N TYR A 77 -11.37 4.51 -2.17
CA TYR A 77 -10.20 4.14 -2.97
C TYR A 77 -10.28 4.74 -4.37
N LYS A 78 -11.44 4.68 -5.03
CA LYS A 78 -11.71 5.34 -6.33
C LYS A 78 -11.51 6.85 -6.25
N GLU A 79 -12.14 7.49 -5.27
CA GLU A 79 -12.03 8.93 -5.05
C GLU A 79 -10.56 9.36 -4.97
N GLN A 80 -9.74 8.63 -4.19
CA GLN A 80 -8.33 8.92 -4.03
C GLN A 80 -7.51 8.66 -5.31
N ILE A 81 -7.85 7.63 -6.09
CA ILE A 81 -7.23 7.40 -7.41
C ILE A 81 -7.49 8.59 -8.34
N HIS A 82 -8.74 9.01 -8.47
CA HIS A 82 -9.10 10.14 -9.33
C HIS A 82 -8.44 11.44 -8.87
N HIS A 83 -8.44 11.68 -7.56
CA HIS A 83 -7.77 12.84 -6.97
C HIS A 83 -6.28 12.83 -7.28
N HIS A 84 -5.55 11.75 -7.03
CA HIS A 84 -4.10 11.75 -7.28
C HIS A 84 -3.74 11.74 -8.76
N ARG A 85 -4.52 11.09 -9.61
CA ARG A 85 -4.32 11.11 -11.06
C ARG A 85 -4.46 12.52 -11.66
N SER A 86 -5.26 13.39 -11.07
CA SER A 86 -5.36 14.79 -11.54
C SER A 86 -4.21 15.68 -11.06
N HIS A 87 -3.42 15.25 -10.06
CA HIS A 87 -2.32 16.01 -9.48
C HIS A 87 -0.95 15.52 -9.93
N TYR A 88 -0.80 14.24 -10.27
CA TYR A 88 0.49 13.65 -10.64
C TYR A 88 0.49 13.22 -12.11
N PRO A 89 1.56 13.56 -12.87
CA PRO A 89 1.65 13.23 -14.28
C PRO A 89 1.88 11.73 -14.52
N ASN A 90 2.48 11.02 -13.57
CA ASN A 90 2.76 9.59 -13.69
C ASN A 90 2.01 8.77 -12.64
N MET A 91 1.62 7.57 -13.06
CA MET A 91 0.92 6.59 -12.24
C MET A 91 1.34 5.19 -12.67
N LYS A 92 1.45 4.27 -11.72
CA LYS A 92 1.68 2.85 -11.99
C LYS A 92 0.97 2.01 -10.94
N ALA A 93 0.13 1.09 -11.40
CA ALA A 93 -0.42 0.04 -10.56
C ALA A 93 0.38 -1.26 -10.76
N LYS A 94 0.61 -2.01 -9.67
CA LYS A 94 1.22 -3.35 -9.75
C LYS A 94 0.21 -4.46 -9.45
N HIS A 95 -0.71 -4.17 -8.52
CA HIS A 95 -1.84 -5.01 -8.17
C HIS A 95 -3.09 -4.13 -8.05
N ILE A 96 -4.26 -4.74 -8.01
CA ILE A 96 -5.54 -4.04 -7.78
C ILE A 96 -5.52 -3.15 -6.52
N HIS A 97 -4.72 -3.51 -5.54
CA HIS A 97 -4.67 -2.90 -4.22
C HIS A 97 -3.47 -1.96 -4.02
N SER A 98 -2.59 -1.74 -5.02
CA SER A 98 -1.37 -0.94 -4.81
C SER A 98 -1.02 -0.13 -6.05
N ILE A 99 -1.02 1.19 -5.87
CA ILE A 99 -0.82 2.18 -6.93
C ILE A 99 0.18 3.24 -6.45
N ALA A 100 1.19 3.52 -7.28
CA ALA A 100 2.11 4.63 -7.10
C ALA A 100 1.73 5.79 -8.02
N PHE A 101 1.82 7.02 -7.52
CA PHE A 101 1.72 8.26 -8.28
C PHE A 101 2.96 9.10 -8.03
N TRP A 102 3.49 9.76 -9.07
CA TRP A 102 4.66 10.62 -8.90
C TRP A 102 4.77 11.71 -9.97
N ASN A 103 5.46 12.79 -9.59
CA ASN A 103 5.99 13.81 -10.49
C ASN A 103 7.52 13.64 -10.54
N PRO A 104 8.17 13.52 -11.71
CA PRO A 104 9.62 13.38 -11.81
C PRO A 104 10.40 14.56 -11.22
N GLU A 105 9.75 15.72 -11.09
CA GLU A 105 10.33 16.90 -10.45
C GLU A 105 10.22 16.88 -8.91
N GLU A 106 9.38 16.00 -8.35
CA GLU A 106 9.24 15.83 -6.90
C GLU A 106 10.22 14.76 -6.40
N ILE A 107 11.43 15.21 -6.10
CA ILE A 107 12.54 14.41 -5.56
C ILE A 107 12.95 14.88 -4.15
N GLU A 108 13.58 14.00 -3.38
CA GLU A 108 14.18 14.30 -2.08
C GLU A 108 15.63 13.81 -2.05
N PHE A 109 16.55 14.69 -1.62
CA PHE A 109 17.94 14.31 -1.44
C PHE A 109 18.10 13.44 -0.18
N CYS A 110 18.64 12.24 -0.36
CA CYS A 110 18.93 11.33 0.73
C CYS A 110 20.41 11.42 1.11
N GLU A 111 20.71 12.07 2.24
CA GLU A 111 22.10 12.23 2.74
C GLU A 111 22.81 10.88 2.98
N ALA A 112 22.07 9.83 3.36
CA ALA A 112 22.65 8.52 3.61
C ALA A 112 23.06 7.80 2.31
N CYS A 113 22.37 8.08 1.21
CA CYS A 113 22.67 7.52 -0.11
C CYS A 113 23.55 8.44 -0.96
N ASP A 114 23.65 9.73 -0.59
CA ASP A 114 24.25 10.80 -1.40
C ASP A 114 23.62 10.87 -2.80
N ASP A 115 22.29 10.76 -2.86
CA ASP A 115 21.53 10.67 -4.12
C ASP A 115 20.15 11.32 -4.01
N ASP A 116 19.63 11.78 -5.15
CA ASP A 116 18.29 12.35 -5.30
C ASP A 116 17.28 11.22 -5.55
N LEU A 117 16.36 11.00 -4.60
CA LEU A 117 15.39 9.91 -4.66
C LEU A 117 14.02 10.42 -5.13
N GLN A 118 13.38 9.65 -6.01
CA GLN A 118 12.01 9.90 -6.44
C GLN A 118 11.04 9.72 -5.27
N LEU A 119 10.19 10.72 -5.02
CA LEU A 119 9.08 10.58 -4.09
C LEU A 119 7.85 10.01 -4.77
N PHE A 120 7.21 9.07 -4.09
CA PHE A 120 5.97 8.44 -4.51
C PHE A 120 4.85 8.75 -3.52
N ILE A 121 3.68 9.07 -4.05
CA ILE A 121 2.42 8.91 -3.32
C ILE A 121 1.92 7.51 -3.58
N GLY A 122 1.91 6.68 -2.53
CA GLY A 122 1.42 5.32 -2.60
C GLY A 122 0.00 5.22 -2.08
N LEU A 123 -0.90 4.59 -2.82
CA LEU A 123 -2.26 4.29 -2.41
C LEU A 123 -2.44 2.77 -2.30
N ILE A 124 -2.94 2.31 -1.17
CA ILE A 124 -3.02 0.88 -0.84
C ILE A 124 -4.39 0.50 -0.27
N LEU A 125 -4.98 -0.57 -0.79
CA LEU A 125 -6.22 -1.15 -0.27
C LEU A 125 -5.91 -2.38 0.60
N PHE A 126 -6.44 -2.38 1.81
CA PHE A 126 -6.28 -3.46 2.79
C PHE A 126 -7.64 -4.08 3.13
N LYS A 127 -7.62 -5.40 3.35
CA LYS A 127 -8.70 -6.20 3.90
C LYS A 127 -8.15 -7.08 5.03
N ASP A 128 -8.79 -7.02 6.19
CA ASP A 128 -8.46 -7.86 7.35
C ASP A 128 -6.98 -7.82 7.76
N GLY A 129 -6.39 -6.61 7.69
CA GLY A 129 -5.00 -6.38 8.04
C GLY A 129 -3.98 -6.83 7.00
N LYS A 130 -4.41 -7.20 5.79
CA LYS A 130 -3.54 -7.59 4.67
C LYS A 130 -3.89 -6.81 3.40
N PRO A 131 -2.94 -6.63 2.46
CA PRO A 131 -3.26 -6.07 1.15
C PRO A 131 -4.37 -6.87 0.45
N ALA A 132 -5.34 -6.20 -0.15
CA ALA A 132 -6.51 -6.86 -0.72
C ALA A 132 -6.14 -7.69 -1.97
N GLU A 133 -6.25 -9.01 -1.89
CA GLU A 133 -5.94 -9.90 -3.02
C GLU A 133 -6.99 -9.83 -4.14
N HIS A 134 -8.25 -9.55 -3.77
CA HIS A 134 -9.39 -9.45 -4.68
C HIS A 134 -10.26 -8.23 -4.37
N LEU A 135 -10.79 -7.61 -5.43
CA LEU A 135 -11.85 -6.62 -5.31
C LEU A 135 -13.17 -7.37 -5.06
N PRO A 136 -13.98 -6.92 -4.10
CA PRO A 136 -15.17 -7.67 -3.69
C PRO A 136 -16.39 -7.50 -4.62
N SER A 137 -16.35 -6.57 -5.60
CA SER A 137 -17.38 -6.46 -6.63
C SER A 137 -16.82 -6.44 -8.06
N ASN A 138 -17.61 -7.00 -8.98
CA ASN A 138 -17.26 -7.18 -10.40
C ASN A 138 -17.25 -5.85 -11.16
N GLU A 139 -18.04 -4.87 -10.73
CA GLU A 139 -18.18 -3.55 -11.37
C GLU A 139 -16.95 -2.66 -11.24
N LEU A 140 -16.06 -2.98 -10.30
CA LEU A 140 -14.80 -2.27 -10.16
C LEU A 140 -13.80 -2.59 -11.25
N THR A 141 -14.01 -3.71 -11.91
CA THR A 141 -12.94 -4.37 -12.62
C THR A 141 -12.71 -3.80 -14.01
N GLU A 142 -13.62 -3.05 -14.63
CA GLU A 142 -13.34 -2.45 -15.95
C GLU A 142 -12.54 -1.15 -15.83
N ASP A 143 -13.02 -0.16 -15.06
CA ASP A 143 -12.29 1.11 -14.88
C ASP A 143 -10.92 0.91 -14.24
N LEU A 144 -10.82 0.07 -13.19
CA LEU A 144 -9.53 -0.24 -12.57
C LEU A 144 -8.68 -1.15 -13.46
N ARG A 145 -9.24 -2.09 -14.24
CA ARG A 145 -8.41 -2.84 -15.21
C ARG A 145 -7.82 -1.89 -16.23
N ASP A 146 -8.60 -0.98 -16.80
CA ASP A 146 -8.08 -0.02 -17.77
C ASP A 146 -6.91 0.80 -17.19
N TYR A 147 -6.93 1.11 -15.89
CA TYR A 147 -5.79 1.74 -15.20
C TYR A 147 -4.61 0.80 -14.93
N ILE A 148 -4.84 -0.49 -14.75
CA ILE A 148 -3.81 -1.49 -14.43
C ILE A 148 -3.17 -2.06 -15.70
N THR A 149 -3.93 -2.21 -16.79
CA THR A 149 -3.51 -2.93 -18.01
C THR A 149 -3.06 -2.05 -19.16
N ASN A 150 -3.42 -0.76 -19.19
CA ASN A 150 -2.88 0.17 -20.19
C ASN A 150 -1.50 0.64 -19.75
N ARG A 151 -0.51 -0.18 -20.13
CA ARG A 151 0.91 -0.07 -19.86
C ARG A 151 1.64 0.79 -20.90
#